data_AF-A0A7S1EP86-F1
#
_entry.id   AF-A0A7S1EP86-F1
#
_cell.length_a   1.000
_cell.length_b   1.000
_cell.length_c   1.000
_cell.angle_alpha   90.00
_cell.angle_beta   90.00
_cell.angle_gamma   90.00
#
_symmetry.space_group_name_H-M   'P 1'
#
loop_
_entity.id
_entity.type
_entity.pdbx_description
1 polymer ?
#
loop_
_entity_poly.entity_id
_entity_poly.type
_entity_poly.pdbx_seq_one_letter_code
_entity_poly.pdbx_strand_id
1 'polypeptide(L)'
;MSADGGPHAREGADGVRAATTTAIGVADVDERGGAYAHGASHDGSIDDEGFTLKFLISPSAAGSVIGKGGATINEFQAQTGARIQLSRNREVFPGTNDRVVMLSGDLMSILKVLHMILSKLVADGEGIDRMGQPQVVLVVPNGSCGCIIGKGGAKIRSFVEDSQADIKLSNQDRMLPGCNDRTLTVTGSIDHVLRGVALVAATLCEDPSYNTLVLRPSTYSVHSPISPHGGGSRRSIDGGARRNSHNRSDETSVLVTIPDSLIGAVLGRGGRTIAEIQVASGCRIKVSDRDDFFEGTTNRKVFITGAQEGVQMANYLLTQKISAITLQSQGQQHGYQ
;
A
#
# COMPACT_ATOMS: atom_id res chain seq x y z
N MET A 1 29.85 0.93 52.57
CA MET A 1 29.89 0.49 51.16
C MET A 1 28.49 0.62 50.63
N SER A 2 28.29 1.64 49.81
CA SER A 2 27.01 2.09 49.25
C SER A 2 26.78 1.45 47.88
N ALA A 3 25.53 1.11 47.59
CA ALA A 3 24.93 0.98 46.25
C ALA A 3 23.41 0.82 46.51
N ASP A 4 22.59 1.87 46.46
CA ASP A 4 22.17 2.68 45.32
C ASP A 4 21.61 1.83 44.16
N GLY A 5 20.29 1.72 44.13
CA GLY A 5 19.50 1.10 43.08
C GLY A 5 18.42 2.08 42.64
N GLY A 6 18.75 2.90 41.65
CA GLY A 6 17.85 3.89 41.06
C GLY A 6 16.70 3.28 40.24
N PRO A 7 15.63 4.04 39.99
CA PRO A 7 14.44 3.58 39.29
C PRO A 7 14.63 3.64 37.77
N HIS A 8 14.49 2.51 37.08
CA HIS A 8 14.47 2.45 35.61
C HIS A 8 13.03 2.41 35.07
N ALA A 9 12.74 3.39 34.21
CA ALA A 9 11.85 3.34 33.04
C ALA A 9 10.34 3.13 33.27
N ARG A 10 9.60 4.24 33.44
CA ARG A 10 8.14 4.32 33.18
C ARG A 10 7.65 5.63 32.53
N GLU A 11 8.50 6.41 31.85
CA GLU A 11 8.09 7.72 31.28
C GLU A 11 7.69 7.71 29.78
N GLY A 12 7.75 6.58 29.07
CA GLY A 12 7.50 6.54 27.62
C GLY A 12 6.03 6.43 27.20
N ALA A 13 5.13 5.93 28.05
CA ALA A 13 3.75 5.61 27.66
C ALA A 13 2.73 6.73 27.94
N ASP A 14 3.00 7.61 28.92
CA ASP A 14 2.08 8.70 29.29
C ASP A 14 2.18 9.90 28.34
N GLY A 15 3.33 10.11 27.68
CA GLY A 15 3.52 11.18 26.69
C GLY A 15 2.68 11.00 25.42
N VAL A 16 2.47 9.76 24.97
CA VAL A 16 1.69 9.44 23.76
C VAL A 16 0.18 9.57 24.01
N ARG A 17 -0.30 9.22 25.21
CA ARG A 17 -1.68 9.46 25.64
C ARG A 17 -2.00 10.95 25.73
N ALA A 18 -1.11 11.75 26.33
CA ALA A 18 -1.26 13.20 26.40
C ALA A 18 -1.22 13.86 25.01
N ALA A 19 -0.36 13.39 24.10
CA ALA A 19 -0.30 13.86 22.71
C ALA A 19 -1.57 13.51 21.92
N THR A 20 -2.14 12.32 22.12
CA THR A 20 -3.38 11.88 21.45
C THR A 20 -4.62 12.62 21.98
N THR A 21 -4.69 12.92 23.28
CA THR A 21 -5.78 13.72 23.86
C THR A 21 -5.69 15.20 23.48
N THR A 22 -4.48 15.74 23.31
CA THR A 22 -4.27 17.17 22.99
C THR A 22 -4.33 17.46 21.48
N ALA A 23 -3.88 16.52 20.63
CA ALA A 23 -3.92 16.65 19.17
C ALA A 23 -5.35 16.62 18.59
N ILE A 24 -6.32 16.11 19.34
CA ILE A 24 -7.70 15.85 18.90
C ILE A 24 -8.68 16.87 19.52
N GLY A 25 -8.16 18.01 19.99
CA GLY A 25 -8.93 19.24 20.19
C GLY A 25 -9.28 19.89 18.85
N VAL A 26 -9.94 19.15 17.95
CA VAL A 26 -10.42 19.66 16.65
C VAL A 26 -11.79 20.32 16.83
N ALA A 27 -11.89 21.27 17.76
CA ALA A 27 -13.02 22.17 17.94
C ALA A 27 -12.66 23.27 18.95
N ASP A 28 -11.78 24.19 18.54
CA ASP A 28 -11.89 25.62 18.84
C ASP A 28 -10.74 26.33 18.12
N VAL A 29 -11.06 26.83 16.92
CA VAL A 29 -10.27 27.89 16.31
C VAL A 29 -10.63 29.15 17.09
N ASP A 30 -9.86 29.46 18.13
CA ASP A 30 -9.86 30.81 18.69
C ASP A 30 -8.46 31.43 18.55
N GLU A 31 -8.44 32.57 17.89
CA GLU A 31 -7.26 33.37 17.60
C GLU A 31 -6.66 33.90 18.90
N ARG A 32 -5.56 33.31 19.39
CA ARG A 32 -4.52 34.04 20.15
C ARG A 32 -3.25 33.21 20.26
N GLY A 33 -2.15 33.83 19.81
CA GLY A 33 -0.86 33.21 19.60
C GLY A 33 -0.22 32.56 20.82
N GLY A 34 0.43 31.42 20.56
CA GLY A 34 1.44 30.80 21.40
C GLY A 34 2.53 30.25 20.49
N ALA A 35 3.72 30.82 20.57
CA ALA A 35 4.84 30.58 19.68
C ALA A 35 5.41 29.16 19.87
N TYR A 36 5.47 28.39 18.79
CA TYR A 36 6.44 27.30 18.65
C TYR A 36 7.42 27.71 17.55
N ALA A 37 8.70 27.69 17.91
CA ALA A 37 9.78 28.37 17.21
C ALA A 37 9.96 27.88 15.76
N HIS A 38 10.05 28.85 14.85
CA HIS A 38 10.40 28.70 13.44
C HIS A 38 11.93 28.56 13.28
N GLY A 39 12.35 27.63 12.42
CA GLY A 39 13.65 27.62 11.73
C GLY A 39 13.70 26.38 10.83
N ALA A 40 14.02 26.40 9.54
CA ALA A 40 14.52 27.45 8.65
C ALA A 40 14.08 27.14 7.20
N SER A 41 14.29 28.10 6.31
CA SER A 41 13.86 28.16 4.90
C SER A 41 14.76 27.42 3.88
N HIS A 42 14.13 26.97 2.78
CA HIS A 42 14.62 26.80 1.39
C HIS A 42 15.82 25.88 1.08
N ASP A 43 15.60 24.84 0.26
CA ASP A 43 16.03 24.74 -1.16
C ASP A 43 15.60 23.36 -1.74
N GLY A 44 15.39 23.28 -3.04
CA GLY A 44 14.95 22.09 -3.75
C GLY A 44 15.96 20.95 -3.74
N SER A 45 15.73 19.98 -2.85
CA SER A 45 16.10 18.58 -3.04
C SER A 45 14.99 17.72 -2.45
N ILE A 46 14.37 16.89 -3.29
CA ILE A 46 13.41 15.87 -2.88
C ILE A 46 14.21 14.88 -2.03
N ASP A 47 14.11 14.97 -0.70
CA ASP A 47 14.44 13.94 0.30
C ASP A 47 14.07 14.49 1.70
N ASP A 48 12.78 14.73 1.97
CA ASP A 48 12.33 15.08 3.32
C ASP A 48 11.70 13.84 3.96
N GLU A 49 12.40 13.27 4.95
CA GLU A 49 12.17 12.00 5.62
C GLU A 49 10.95 12.07 6.57
N GLY A 50 9.78 12.43 6.03
CA GLY A 50 8.52 12.56 6.76
C GLY A 50 7.78 11.23 6.95
N PHE A 51 6.86 11.20 7.92
CA PHE A 51 5.95 10.07 8.09
C PHE A 51 5.04 9.93 6.86
N THR A 52 4.76 8.71 6.45
CA THR A 52 3.90 8.42 5.30
C THR A 52 2.75 7.51 5.70
N LEU A 53 1.52 7.94 5.43
CA LEU A 53 0.31 7.16 5.63
C LEU A 53 -0.33 6.82 4.28
N LYS A 54 -0.69 5.55 4.08
CA LYS A 54 -1.39 5.09 2.87
C LYS A 54 -2.81 4.64 3.19
N PHE A 55 -3.77 5.00 2.33
CA PHE A 55 -5.15 4.51 2.43
C PHE A 55 -5.80 4.34 1.06
N LEU A 56 -6.90 3.60 1.02
CA LEU A 56 -7.64 3.27 -0.19
C LEU A 56 -8.84 4.20 -0.38
N ILE A 57 -9.10 4.59 -1.62
CA ILE A 57 -10.32 5.29 -2.03
C ILE A 57 -10.88 4.70 -3.32
N SER A 58 -12.21 4.70 -3.44
CA SER A 58 -12.88 4.28 -4.67
C SER A 58 -12.52 5.23 -5.84
N PRO A 59 -12.70 4.80 -7.10
CA PRO A 59 -12.49 5.67 -8.26
C PRO A 59 -13.39 6.92 -8.26
N SER A 60 -14.63 6.82 -7.75
CA SER A 60 -15.54 7.96 -7.64
C SER A 60 -15.10 8.94 -6.56
N ALA A 61 -14.77 8.44 -5.36
CA ALA A 61 -14.17 9.20 -4.27
C ALA A 61 -12.88 9.93 -4.70
N ALA A 62 -12.04 9.28 -5.51
CA ALA A 62 -10.85 9.89 -6.07
C ALA A 62 -11.16 11.12 -6.95
N GLY A 63 -12.23 11.08 -7.75
CA GLY A 63 -12.67 12.24 -8.52
C GLY A 63 -13.08 13.42 -7.62
N SER A 64 -13.78 13.13 -6.52
CA SER A 64 -14.19 14.11 -5.51
C SER A 64 -12.98 14.77 -4.83
N VAL A 65 -12.02 13.97 -4.36
CA VAL A 65 -10.81 14.47 -3.67
C VAL A 65 -9.91 15.29 -4.60
N ILE A 66 -9.76 14.87 -5.86
CA ILE A 66 -8.95 15.62 -6.84
C ILE A 66 -9.62 16.95 -7.17
N GLY A 67 -10.93 16.94 -7.40
CA GLY A 67 -11.68 18.10 -7.85
C GLY A 67 -11.38 18.50 -9.30
N LYS A 68 -12.14 19.47 -9.82
CA LYS A 68 -11.96 19.95 -11.21
C LYS A 68 -10.57 20.58 -11.37
N GLY A 69 -9.79 20.04 -12.32
CA GLY A 69 -8.42 20.53 -12.57
C GLY A 69 -7.45 20.35 -11.40
N GLY A 70 -7.76 19.49 -10.41
CA GLY A 70 -6.94 19.33 -9.21
C GLY A 70 -7.16 20.41 -8.14
N ALA A 71 -8.19 21.26 -8.27
CA ALA A 71 -8.40 22.38 -7.35
C ALA A 71 -8.53 21.95 -5.88
N THR A 72 -9.33 20.92 -5.60
CA THR A 72 -9.62 20.45 -4.24
C THR A 72 -8.40 19.81 -3.58
N ILE A 73 -7.69 18.92 -4.29
CA ILE A 73 -6.48 18.30 -3.74
C ILE A 73 -5.37 19.33 -3.50
N ASN A 74 -5.25 20.35 -4.37
CA ASN A 74 -4.29 21.43 -4.19
C ASN A 74 -4.64 22.32 -3.00
N GLU A 75 -5.93 22.63 -2.80
CA GLU A 75 -6.41 23.34 -1.62
C GLU A 75 -6.08 22.57 -0.33
N PHE A 76 -6.34 21.26 -0.30
CA PHE A 76 -6.05 20.42 0.86
C PHE A 76 -4.56 20.42 1.20
N GLN A 77 -3.68 20.31 0.19
CA GLN A 77 -2.23 20.41 0.41
C GLN A 77 -1.82 21.79 0.92
N ALA A 78 -2.39 22.87 0.36
CA ALA A 78 -2.04 24.24 0.75
C ALA A 78 -2.44 24.58 2.19
N GLN A 79 -3.62 24.12 2.64
CA GLN A 79 -4.12 24.41 3.99
C GLN A 79 -3.44 23.58 5.07
N THR A 80 -2.95 22.39 4.73
CA THR A 80 -2.42 21.43 5.71
C THR A 80 -0.90 21.34 5.71
N GLY A 81 -0.24 21.70 4.62
CA GLY A 81 1.20 21.48 4.44
C GLY A 81 1.57 20.01 4.18
N ALA A 82 0.62 19.07 4.22
CA ALA A 82 0.86 17.69 3.87
C ALA A 82 0.90 17.51 2.34
N ARG A 83 1.74 16.59 1.88
CA ARG A 83 1.77 16.17 0.47
C ARG A 83 0.78 15.04 0.25
N ILE A 84 -0.06 15.18 -0.78
CA ILE A 84 -1.01 14.14 -1.20
C ILE A 84 -0.57 13.61 -2.56
N GLN A 85 -0.31 12.31 -2.64
CA GLN A 85 -0.12 11.61 -3.90
C GLN A 85 -1.21 10.56 -4.08
N LEU A 86 -1.66 10.39 -5.32
CA LEU A 86 -2.69 9.41 -5.66
C LEU A 86 -2.19 8.53 -6.79
N SER A 87 -2.34 7.22 -6.64
CA SER A 87 -1.96 6.24 -7.68
C SER A 87 -2.66 6.54 -9.00
N ARG A 88 -2.07 6.18 -10.14
CA ARG A 88 -2.64 6.51 -11.46
C ARG A 88 -4.03 5.89 -11.67
N ASN A 89 -4.78 6.42 -12.63
CA ASN A 89 -6.05 5.81 -13.03
C ASN A 89 -5.74 4.42 -13.61
N ARG A 90 -6.23 3.34 -12.98
CA ARG A 90 -5.90 1.89 -13.19
C ARG A 90 -4.75 1.31 -12.38
N GLU A 91 -4.05 2.11 -11.58
CA GLU A 91 -3.12 1.60 -10.57
C GLU A 91 -3.88 1.41 -9.26
N VAL A 92 -4.44 0.23 -9.08
CA VAL A 92 -5.35 -0.11 -7.97
C VAL A 92 -4.69 -1.04 -6.97
N PHE A 93 -5.17 -1.03 -5.73
CA PHE A 93 -4.72 -1.95 -4.70
C PHE A 93 -5.16 -3.40 -5.02
N PRO A 94 -4.30 -4.41 -4.81
CA PRO A 94 -4.58 -5.80 -5.19
C PRO A 94 -5.90 -6.31 -4.61
N GLY A 95 -6.70 -6.96 -5.45
CA GLY A 95 -7.99 -7.49 -5.02
C GLY A 95 -9.12 -6.46 -4.95
N THR A 96 -8.86 -5.22 -5.33
CA THR A 96 -9.84 -4.12 -5.27
C THR A 96 -9.84 -3.33 -6.58
N ASN A 97 -10.81 -2.41 -6.71
CA ASN A 97 -10.78 -1.35 -7.73
C ASN A 97 -10.32 -0.01 -7.14
N ASP A 98 -9.82 -0.02 -5.91
CA ASP A 98 -9.53 1.19 -5.15
C ASP A 98 -8.13 1.70 -5.45
N ARG A 99 -8.01 3.03 -5.51
CA ARG A 99 -6.74 3.72 -5.70
C ARG A 99 -6.06 3.92 -4.36
N VAL A 100 -4.73 3.96 -4.39
CA VAL A 100 -3.92 4.20 -3.19
C VAL A 100 -3.62 5.69 -3.09
N VAL A 101 -4.06 6.30 -1.99
CA VAL A 101 -3.65 7.64 -1.56
C VAL A 101 -2.43 7.47 -0.66
N MET A 102 -1.42 8.31 -0.86
CA MET A 102 -0.25 8.44 0.01
C MET A 102 -0.19 9.87 0.54
N LEU A 103 -0.24 10.00 1.86
CA LEU A 103 -0.08 11.25 2.58
C LEU A 103 1.32 11.28 3.20
N SER A 104 2.08 12.34 2.97
CA SER A 104 3.42 12.51 3.53
C SER A 104 3.55 13.86 4.23
N GLY A 105 4.15 13.87 5.42
CA GLY A 105 4.33 15.05 6.25
C GLY A 105 4.46 14.70 7.74
N ASP A 106 4.33 15.68 8.62
CA ASP A 106 4.19 15.42 10.06
C ASP A 106 2.80 14.83 10.38
N LEU A 107 2.71 14.15 11.53
CA LEU A 107 1.48 13.46 11.95
C LEU A 107 0.28 14.39 12.03
N MET A 108 0.46 15.63 12.49
CA MET A 108 -0.64 16.59 12.64
C MET A 108 -1.16 17.05 11.28
N SER A 109 -0.26 17.35 10.35
CA SER A 109 -0.62 17.71 8.97
C SER A 109 -1.33 16.56 8.24
N ILE A 110 -0.89 15.31 8.48
CA ILE A 110 -1.55 14.10 7.94
C ILE A 110 -2.97 13.93 8.51
N LEU A 111 -3.17 14.14 9.81
CA LEU A 111 -4.50 14.03 10.42
C LEU A 111 -5.43 15.15 9.96
N LYS A 112 -4.93 16.39 9.79
CA LYS A 112 -5.69 17.51 9.24
C LYS A 112 -6.14 17.24 7.81
N VAL A 113 -5.24 16.76 6.94
CA VAL A 113 -5.60 16.48 5.55
C VAL A 113 -6.56 15.30 5.45
N LEU A 114 -6.42 14.29 6.31
CA LEU A 114 -7.37 13.19 6.40
C LEU A 114 -8.76 13.68 6.85
N HIS A 115 -8.85 14.60 7.82
CA HIS A 115 -10.11 15.23 8.21
C HIS A 115 -10.78 15.92 7.02
N MET A 116 -10.04 16.75 6.27
CA MET A 116 -10.58 17.44 5.09
C MET A 116 -11.09 16.47 4.02
N ILE A 117 -10.33 15.40 3.75
CA ILE A 117 -10.72 14.35 2.81
C ILE A 117 -11.99 13.65 3.26
N LEU A 118 -12.07 13.20 4.52
CA LEU A 118 -13.24 12.51 5.05
C LEU A 118 -14.48 13.40 5.02
N SER A 119 -14.37 14.65 5.48
CA SER A 119 -15.47 15.62 5.45
C SER A 119 -15.98 15.84 4.03
N LYS A 120 -15.08 15.93 3.05
CA LYS A 120 -15.44 16.08 1.63
C LYS A 120 -16.11 14.84 1.06
N LEU A 121 -15.58 13.65 1.34
CA LEU A 121 -16.15 12.38 0.87
C LEU A 121 -17.57 12.19 1.42
N VAL A 122 -17.76 12.40 2.72
CA VAL A 122 -19.08 12.28 3.37
C VAL A 122 -20.08 13.26 2.77
N ALA A 123 -19.68 14.51 2.53
CA ALA A 123 -20.54 15.51 1.89
C ALA A 123 -20.98 15.10 0.47
N ASP A 124 -20.15 14.33 -0.24
CA ASP A 124 -20.43 13.82 -1.58
C ASP A 124 -21.09 12.42 -1.58
N GLY A 125 -21.37 11.84 -0.40
CA GLY A 125 -21.96 10.51 -0.27
C GLY A 125 -20.99 9.36 -0.59
N GLU A 126 -19.69 9.62 -0.53
CA GLU A 126 -18.59 8.69 -0.79
C GLU A 126 -17.86 8.34 0.51
N GLY A 127 -17.06 7.26 0.51
CA GLY A 127 -16.23 6.90 1.68
C GLY A 127 -17.05 6.59 2.95
N ILE A 128 -18.27 6.10 2.76
CA ILE A 128 -19.19 5.69 3.82
C ILE A 128 -19.46 4.19 3.74
N ASP A 129 -19.73 3.58 4.89
CA ASP A 129 -20.12 2.18 4.98
C ASP A 129 -21.62 1.96 4.66
N ARG A 130 -22.09 0.73 4.82
CA ARG A 130 -23.51 0.36 4.57
C ARG A 130 -24.49 1.06 5.52
N MET A 131 -24.01 1.56 6.66
CA MET A 131 -24.79 2.28 7.66
C MET A 131 -24.67 3.81 7.48
N GLY A 132 -23.98 4.27 6.44
CA GLY A 132 -23.76 5.69 6.17
C GLY A 132 -22.72 6.34 7.08
N GLN A 133 -21.90 5.54 7.78
CA GLN A 133 -20.84 6.05 8.63
C GLN A 133 -19.55 6.25 7.82
N PRO A 134 -18.80 7.33 8.07
CA PRO A 134 -17.46 7.50 7.53
C PRO A 134 -16.58 6.26 7.75
N GLN A 135 -15.88 5.85 6.69
CA GLN A 135 -14.98 4.70 6.70
C GLN A 135 -13.69 5.02 5.96
N VAL A 136 -12.55 4.65 6.56
CA VAL A 136 -11.24 4.68 5.91
C VAL A 136 -10.60 3.30 5.94
N VAL A 137 -9.92 2.92 4.86
CA VAL A 137 -9.20 1.65 4.75
C VAL A 137 -7.71 1.95 4.59
N LEU A 138 -6.96 1.86 5.67
CA LEU A 138 -5.51 2.06 5.66
C LEU A 138 -4.80 0.88 5.00
N VAL A 139 -3.70 1.16 4.32
CA VAL A 139 -2.76 0.17 3.80
C VAL A 139 -1.60 0.06 4.77
N VAL A 140 -1.42 -1.11 5.36
CA VAL A 140 -0.43 -1.37 6.41
C VAL A 140 0.48 -2.51 5.97
N PRO A 141 1.80 -2.31 5.88
CA PRO A 141 2.72 -3.41 5.61
C PRO A 141 2.56 -4.54 6.63
N ASN A 142 2.56 -5.78 6.16
CA ASN A 142 2.39 -6.96 7.02
C ASN A 142 3.47 -7.03 8.11
N GLY A 143 4.70 -6.60 7.80
CA GLY A 143 5.79 -6.51 8.78
C GLY A 143 5.49 -5.58 9.97
N SER A 144 4.66 -4.55 9.76
CA SER A 144 4.28 -3.58 10.78
C SER A 144 2.94 -3.89 11.45
N CYS A 145 2.23 -4.95 11.03
CA CYS A 145 0.96 -5.31 11.67
C CYS A 145 1.15 -5.80 13.11
N GLY A 146 2.31 -6.38 13.45
CA GLY A 146 2.59 -6.91 14.79
C GLY A 146 2.54 -5.84 15.88
N CYS A 147 3.07 -4.64 15.61
CA CYS A 147 3.07 -3.55 16.59
C CYS A 147 1.67 -2.95 16.80
N ILE A 148 0.80 -2.98 15.79
CA ILE A 148 -0.61 -2.59 15.88
C ILE A 148 -1.42 -3.62 16.68
N ILE A 149 -1.26 -4.90 16.39
CA ILE A 149 -2.03 -5.98 17.05
C ILE A 149 -1.65 -6.06 18.54
N GLY A 150 -0.35 -6.05 18.84
CA GLY A 150 0.18 -6.26 20.19
C GLY A 150 -0.01 -7.70 20.71
N LYS A 151 0.59 -8.00 21.88
CA LYS A 151 0.51 -9.34 22.48
C LYS A 151 -0.95 -9.74 22.72
N GLY A 152 -1.37 -10.87 22.16
CA GLY A 152 -2.73 -11.39 22.28
C GLY A 152 -3.82 -10.46 21.70
N GLY A 153 -3.48 -9.49 20.84
CA GLY A 153 -4.42 -8.49 20.32
C GLY A 153 -4.73 -7.35 21.28
N ALA A 154 -3.98 -7.18 22.37
CA ALA A 154 -4.30 -6.18 23.40
C ALA A 154 -4.26 -4.73 22.87
N LYS A 155 -3.33 -4.41 21.97
CA LYS A 155 -3.11 -3.03 21.52
C LYS A 155 -4.17 -2.58 20.52
N ILE A 156 -4.54 -3.45 19.56
CA ILE A 156 -5.67 -3.15 18.66
C ILE A 156 -7.00 -3.06 19.42
N ARG A 157 -7.19 -3.84 20.50
CA ARG A 157 -8.36 -3.70 21.38
C ARG A 157 -8.38 -2.37 22.12
N SER A 158 -7.24 -1.90 22.65
CA SER A 158 -7.18 -0.58 23.28
C SER A 158 -7.43 0.54 22.26
N PHE A 159 -7.04 0.37 21.00
CA PHE A 159 -7.40 1.36 19.96
C PHE A 159 -8.90 1.46 19.75
N VAL A 160 -9.61 0.33 19.72
CA VAL A 160 -11.08 0.31 19.63
C VAL A 160 -11.71 1.01 20.85
N GLU A 161 -11.22 0.71 22.06
CA GLU A 161 -11.71 1.31 23.30
C GLU A 161 -11.44 2.82 23.37
N ASP A 162 -10.21 3.27 23.10
CA ASP A 162 -9.82 4.68 23.23
C ASP A 162 -10.43 5.55 22.11
N SER A 163 -10.58 5.01 20.90
CA SER A 163 -11.11 5.77 19.76
C SER A 163 -12.63 5.75 19.66
N GLN A 164 -13.30 4.74 20.23
CA GLN A 164 -14.72 4.43 20.01
C GLN A 164 -15.06 4.13 18.53
N ALA A 165 -14.08 3.78 17.71
CA ALA A 165 -14.26 3.35 16.31
C ALA A 165 -14.28 1.81 16.19
N ASP A 166 -14.94 1.31 15.14
CA ASP A 166 -14.78 -0.08 14.70
C ASP A 166 -13.48 -0.22 13.91
N ILE A 167 -12.49 -0.93 14.46
CA ILE A 167 -11.17 -1.12 13.85
C ILE A 167 -10.96 -2.60 13.52
N LYS A 168 -10.79 -2.91 12.23
CA LYS A 168 -10.65 -4.28 11.74
C LYS A 168 -9.44 -4.39 10.82
N LEU A 169 -8.48 -5.23 11.23
CA LEU A 169 -7.33 -5.59 10.40
C LEU A 169 -7.66 -6.87 9.61
N SER A 170 -7.46 -6.86 8.30
CA SER A 170 -7.73 -8.01 7.44
C SER A 170 -6.85 -9.21 7.77
N ASN A 171 -7.35 -10.43 7.62
CA ASN A 171 -6.64 -11.65 8.03
C ASN A 171 -5.38 -11.88 7.19
N GLN A 172 -4.29 -12.31 7.84
CA GLN A 172 -3.03 -12.61 7.17
C GLN A 172 -3.18 -13.75 6.13
N ASP A 173 -4.00 -14.77 6.43
CA ASP A 173 -4.22 -15.91 5.54
C ASP A 173 -4.99 -15.56 4.26
N ARG A 174 -5.60 -14.37 4.22
CA ARG A 174 -6.31 -13.84 3.06
C ARG A 174 -5.46 -12.87 2.24
N MET A 175 -4.19 -12.71 2.57
CA MET A 175 -3.28 -11.91 1.77
C MET A 175 -3.10 -12.54 0.39
N LEU A 176 -3.21 -11.71 -0.65
CA LEU A 176 -2.91 -12.13 -2.00
C LEU A 176 -1.40 -12.38 -2.13
N PRO A 177 -0.96 -13.51 -2.71
CA PRO A 177 0.46 -13.76 -2.93
C PRO A 177 1.14 -12.60 -3.69
N GLY A 178 2.25 -12.09 -3.14
CA GLY A 178 2.96 -10.91 -3.64
C GLY A 178 2.45 -9.56 -3.16
N CYS A 179 1.26 -9.52 -2.54
CA CYS A 179 0.85 -8.40 -1.71
C CYS A 179 1.54 -8.55 -0.35
N ASN A 180 2.36 -7.57 0.03
CA ASN A 180 2.99 -7.54 1.35
C ASN A 180 2.21 -6.68 2.34
N ASP A 181 1.07 -6.13 1.92
CA ASP A 181 0.28 -5.18 2.69
C ASP A 181 -1.05 -5.81 3.10
N ARG A 182 -1.50 -5.45 4.30
CA ARG A 182 -2.82 -5.74 4.84
C ARG A 182 -3.62 -4.46 4.86
N THR A 183 -4.93 -4.62 4.93
CA THR A 183 -5.89 -3.53 5.01
C THR A 183 -6.39 -3.41 6.44
N LEU A 184 -6.37 -2.19 6.98
CA LEU A 184 -6.93 -1.87 8.29
C LEU A 184 -8.08 -0.90 8.11
N THR A 185 -9.30 -1.40 8.29
CA THR A 185 -10.53 -0.63 8.18
C THR A 185 -10.84 0.05 9.51
N VAL A 186 -11.12 1.36 9.48
CA VAL A 186 -11.60 2.16 10.61
C VAL A 186 -12.93 2.78 10.22
N THR A 187 -13.98 2.53 11.01
CA THR A 187 -15.35 3.03 10.76
C THR A 187 -15.91 3.71 12.00
N GLY A 188 -16.61 4.82 11.83
CA GLY A 188 -17.25 5.57 12.92
C GLY A 188 -17.58 7.00 12.51
N SER A 189 -17.87 7.88 13.49
CA SER A 189 -17.90 9.33 13.20
C SER A 189 -16.52 9.80 12.76
N ILE A 190 -16.45 10.96 12.08
CA ILE A 190 -15.16 11.52 11.62
C ILE A 190 -14.16 11.62 12.78
N ASP A 191 -14.62 12.06 13.96
CA ASP A 191 -13.75 12.16 15.15
C ASP A 191 -13.28 10.80 15.67
N HIS A 192 -14.15 9.79 15.69
CA HIS A 192 -13.77 8.42 16.07
C HIS A 192 -12.77 7.83 15.09
N VAL A 193 -12.99 8.03 13.79
CA VAL A 193 -12.07 7.59 12.73
C VAL A 193 -10.71 8.27 12.88
N LEU A 194 -10.67 9.59 13.06
CA LEU A 194 -9.42 10.33 13.25
C LEU A 194 -8.68 9.90 14.52
N ARG A 195 -9.39 9.67 15.64
CA ARG A 195 -8.80 9.07 16.85
C ARG A 195 -8.17 7.71 16.57
N GLY A 196 -8.91 6.82 15.91
CA GLY A 196 -8.43 5.48 15.58
C GLY A 196 -7.19 5.52 14.69
N VAL A 197 -7.20 6.37 13.66
CA VAL A 197 -6.06 6.56 12.76
C VAL A 197 -4.87 7.19 13.48
N ALA A 198 -5.07 8.16 14.38
CA ALA A 198 -4.00 8.76 15.17
C ALA A 198 -3.26 7.73 16.05
N LEU A 199 -4.01 6.86 16.73
CA LEU A 199 -3.44 5.78 17.55
C LEU A 199 -2.62 4.78 16.72
N VAL A 200 -3.14 4.39 15.55
CA VAL A 200 -2.46 3.51 14.61
C VAL A 200 -1.20 4.18 14.06
N ALA A 201 -1.31 5.42 13.59
CA ALA A 201 -0.19 6.17 13.02
C ALA A 201 0.92 6.41 14.05
N ALA A 202 0.59 6.79 15.28
CA ALA A 202 1.57 6.93 16.36
C ALA A 202 2.34 5.62 16.62
N THR A 203 1.64 4.48 16.62
CA THR A 203 2.28 3.17 16.77
C THR A 203 3.15 2.79 15.57
N LEU A 204 2.77 3.20 14.36
CA LEU A 204 3.56 2.98 13.16
C LEU A 204 4.81 3.86 13.11
N CYS A 205 4.75 5.10 13.63
CA CYS A 205 5.93 5.95 13.80
C CYS A 205 6.97 5.32 14.73
N GLU A 206 6.53 4.56 15.74
CA GLU A 206 7.41 3.85 16.68
C GLU A 206 8.03 2.57 16.09
N ASP A 207 7.53 2.06 14.96
CA ASP A 207 8.09 0.87 14.29
C ASP A 207 9.23 1.27 13.34
N PRO A 208 10.50 0.93 13.66
CA PRO A 208 11.65 1.30 12.82
C PRO A 208 11.58 0.70 11.41
N SER A 209 10.83 -0.39 11.23
CA SER A 209 10.69 -1.05 9.93
C SER A 209 9.66 -0.38 9.04
N TYR A 210 8.74 0.42 9.61
CA TYR A 210 7.57 0.91 8.89
C TYR A 210 7.96 1.81 7.72
N ASN A 211 8.85 2.79 7.93
CA ASN A 211 9.22 3.74 6.89
C ASN A 211 9.82 3.03 5.65
N THR A 212 10.73 2.09 5.89
CA THR A 212 11.32 1.27 4.81
C THR A 212 10.27 0.39 4.12
N LEU A 213 9.28 -0.12 4.85
CA LEU A 213 8.25 -1.00 4.31
C LEU A 213 7.19 -0.24 3.50
N VAL A 214 6.70 0.88 4.02
CA VAL A 214 5.61 1.66 3.41
C VAL A 214 6.06 2.34 2.12
N LEU A 215 7.34 2.70 1.98
CA LEU A 215 7.89 3.31 0.77
C LEU A 215 8.25 2.31 -0.32
N ARG A 216 8.14 1.00 -0.07
CA ARG A 216 8.42 0.00 -1.11
C ARG A 216 7.52 0.25 -2.33
N PRO A 217 8.08 0.20 -3.54
CA PRO A 217 7.28 0.26 -4.76
C PRO A 217 6.21 -0.81 -4.71
N SER A 218 4.95 -0.39 -4.87
CA SER A 218 3.83 -1.31 -4.93
C SER A 218 4.02 -2.29 -6.08
N THR A 219 4.17 -3.58 -5.77
CA THR A 219 4.41 -4.68 -6.73
C THR A 219 3.25 -4.90 -7.71
N TYR A 220 2.15 -4.20 -7.51
CA TYR A 220 0.91 -4.28 -8.27
C TYR A 220 0.70 -3.10 -9.25
N SER A 221 1.70 -2.24 -9.42
CA SER A 221 1.73 -1.28 -10.53
C SER A 221 2.11 -2.01 -11.82
N VAL A 222 1.12 -2.64 -12.48
CA VAL A 222 1.38 -3.49 -13.66
C VAL A 222 1.81 -2.68 -14.89
N HIS A 223 1.81 -1.34 -14.87
CA HIS A 223 2.04 -0.52 -16.07
C HIS A 223 2.99 0.67 -15.82
N SER A 224 4.25 0.40 -15.44
CA SER A 224 5.32 1.31 -15.83
C SER A 224 5.84 0.87 -17.20
N PRO A 225 5.57 1.62 -18.30
CA PRO A 225 6.37 1.46 -19.50
C PRO A 225 7.80 1.83 -19.13
N ILE A 226 8.72 0.88 -19.33
CA ILE A 226 10.15 1.12 -19.31
C ILE A 226 10.40 2.31 -20.24
N SER A 227 10.74 3.48 -19.68
CA SER A 227 11.30 4.57 -20.49
C SER A 227 12.69 4.11 -20.95
N PRO A 228 12.95 4.02 -22.27
CA PRO A 228 14.30 3.83 -22.76
C PRO A 228 15.04 5.18 -22.70
N HIS A 229 16.37 5.13 -22.63
CA HIS A 229 17.36 6.24 -22.59
C HIS A 229 17.61 6.80 -21.18
N GLY A 230 18.83 6.89 -20.66
CA GLY A 230 20.17 6.62 -21.20
C GLY A 230 21.21 7.07 -20.17
N GLY A 231 22.37 6.43 -20.16
CA GLY A 231 23.45 6.80 -19.24
C GLY A 231 24.59 5.80 -19.29
N GLY A 232 25.36 5.85 -20.38
CA GLY A 232 26.56 5.05 -20.52
C GLY A 232 27.66 5.46 -19.54
N SER A 233 28.42 4.47 -19.06
CA SER A 233 29.83 4.62 -18.74
C SER A 233 30.51 3.26 -18.85
N ARG A 234 31.39 3.14 -19.85
CA ARG A 234 32.37 2.06 -19.95
C ARG A 234 33.61 2.43 -19.14
N ARG A 235 34.14 1.43 -18.41
CA ARG A 235 35.55 1.04 -18.16
C ARG A 235 35.58 0.28 -16.82
N SER A 236 36.42 -0.69 -16.50
CA SER A 236 37.17 -1.76 -17.18
C SER A 236 37.94 -2.46 -16.04
N ILE A 237 37.77 -3.78 -15.88
CA ILE A 237 38.73 -4.83 -15.44
C ILE A 237 39.63 -4.55 -14.21
N ASP A 238 39.45 -5.33 -13.13
CA ASP A 238 40.40 -6.31 -12.52
C ASP A 238 39.80 -6.76 -11.15
N GLY A 239 39.46 -8.03 -10.90
CA GLY A 239 40.38 -9.11 -10.53
C GLY A 239 40.37 -9.36 -9.02
N GLY A 240 39.66 -10.39 -8.53
CA GLY A 240 39.77 -10.77 -7.11
C GLY A 240 38.63 -11.64 -6.55
N ALA A 241 38.82 -12.95 -6.56
CA ALA A 241 37.95 -13.97 -6.00
C ALA A 241 37.55 -13.73 -4.53
N ARG A 242 36.24 -13.75 -4.21
CA ARG A 242 35.72 -14.20 -2.89
C ARG A 242 34.35 -14.88 -3.03
N ARG A 243 34.32 -16.09 -2.45
CA ARG A 243 33.24 -17.04 -2.14
C ARG A 243 31.82 -16.45 -2.13
N ASN A 244 30.96 -16.98 -3.00
CA ASN A 244 29.53 -16.63 -3.02
C ASN A 244 28.76 -17.40 -1.92
N SER A 245 28.64 -16.75 -0.76
CA SER A 245 27.63 -17.06 0.24
C SER A 245 26.26 -16.75 -0.37
N HIS A 246 25.43 -17.78 -0.57
CA HIS A 246 24.09 -17.63 -1.14
C HIS A 246 23.19 -16.80 -0.20
N ASN A 247 23.03 -15.52 -0.54
CA ASN A 247 22.10 -14.62 0.11
C ASN A 247 20.67 -14.91 -0.41
N ARG A 248 19.84 -15.58 0.39
CA ARG A 248 18.39 -15.74 0.14
C ARG A 248 17.64 -14.46 0.50
N SER A 249 17.76 -13.39 -0.28
CA SER A 249 17.06 -12.14 0.07
C SER A 249 16.39 -11.33 -1.04
N ASP A 250 16.27 -11.81 -2.28
CA ASP A 250 15.50 -11.11 -3.33
C ASP A 250 14.47 -12.02 -4.03
N GLU A 251 13.66 -12.73 -3.25
CA GLU A 251 12.52 -13.48 -3.78
C GLU A 251 11.32 -12.52 -3.95
N THR A 252 11.02 -12.17 -5.20
CA THR A 252 9.90 -11.31 -5.62
C THR A 252 8.72 -12.17 -6.06
N SER A 253 7.49 -11.70 -5.84
CA SER A 253 6.30 -12.36 -6.39
C SER A 253 5.33 -11.39 -7.04
N VAL A 254 4.71 -11.83 -8.14
CA VAL A 254 3.78 -11.04 -8.97
C VAL A 254 2.54 -11.87 -9.28
N LEU A 255 1.38 -11.23 -9.25
CA LEU A 255 0.10 -11.79 -9.66
C LEU A 255 -0.26 -11.31 -11.07
N VAL A 256 -0.47 -12.26 -11.97
CA VAL A 256 -0.97 -12.03 -13.33
C VAL A 256 -2.40 -12.56 -13.43
N THR A 257 -3.31 -11.73 -13.94
CA THR A 257 -4.71 -12.14 -14.21
C THR A 257 -4.84 -12.61 -15.65
N ILE A 258 -5.37 -13.82 -15.84
CA ILE A 258 -5.59 -14.40 -17.17
C ILE A 258 -7.05 -14.84 -17.28
N PRO A 259 -7.80 -14.45 -18.32
CA PRO A 259 -9.15 -14.97 -18.56
C PRO A 259 -9.19 -16.50 -18.57
N ASP A 260 -10.21 -17.12 -17.98
CA ASP A 260 -10.33 -18.59 -17.96
C ASP A 260 -10.40 -19.19 -19.38
N SER A 261 -10.92 -18.44 -20.35
CA SER A 261 -10.91 -18.83 -21.77
C SER A 261 -9.50 -19.00 -22.34
N LEU A 262 -8.48 -18.32 -21.77
CA LEU A 262 -7.10 -18.34 -22.24
C LEU A 262 -6.19 -19.21 -21.35
N ILE A 263 -6.60 -19.52 -20.12
CA ILE A 263 -5.74 -20.21 -19.15
C ILE A 263 -5.33 -21.61 -19.62
N GLY A 264 -6.22 -22.34 -20.31
CA GLY A 264 -5.95 -23.69 -20.79
C GLY A 264 -4.80 -23.73 -21.79
N ALA A 265 -4.73 -22.72 -22.66
CA ALA A 265 -3.66 -22.59 -23.65
C ALA A 265 -2.35 -22.08 -23.02
N VAL A 266 -2.44 -21.21 -22.00
CA VAL A 266 -1.28 -20.77 -21.20
C VAL A 266 -0.69 -21.91 -20.38
N LEU A 267 -1.52 -22.78 -19.78
CA LEU A 267 -1.10 -23.99 -19.06
C LEU A 267 -0.45 -25.02 -20.00
N GLY A 268 -1.02 -25.22 -21.19
CA GLY A 268 -0.61 -26.25 -22.15
C GLY A 268 -1.09 -27.66 -21.76
N ARG A 269 -1.01 -28.60 -22.71
CA ARG A 269 -1.41 -30.01 -22.48
C ARG A 269 -0.59 -30.63 -21.34
N GLY A 270 -1.26 -30.88 -20.21
CA GLY A 270 -0.64 -31.42 -18.99
C GLY A 270 0.22 -30.41 -18.20
N GLY A 271 0.03 -29.11 -18.40
CA GLY A 271 0.81 -28.07 -17.70
C GLY A 271 2.21 -27.82 -18.28
N ARG A 272 2.54 -28.43 -19.43
CA ARG A 272 3.89 -28.37 -20.04
C ARG A 272 4.36 -26.95 -20.35
N THR A 273 3.48 -26.09 -20.87
CA THR A 273 3.86 -24.71 -21.21
C THR A 273 4.26 -23.92 -19.97
N ILE A 274 3.51 -24.05 -18.87
CA ILE A 274 3.88 -23.40 -17.61
C ILE A 274 5.17 -24.01 -17.03
N ALA A 275 5.35 -25.33 -17.12
CA ALA A 275 6.59 -25.97 -16.68
C ALA A 275 7.81 -25.46 -17.47
N GLU A 276 7.68 -25.27 -18.79
CA GLU A 276 8.73 -24.67 -19.63
C GLU A 276 9.04 -23.23 -19.20
N ILE A 277 8.00 -22.42 -18.94
CA ILE A 277 8.18 -21.04 -18.47
C ILE A 277 8.85 -21.01 -17.09
N GLN A 278 8.47 -21.92 -16.18
CA GLN A 278 9.13 -22.05 -14.87
C GLN A 278 10.62 -22.40 -15.00
N VAL A 279 10.95 -23.37 -15.86
CA VAL A 279 12.35 -23.77 -16.11
C VAL A 279 13.15 -22.63 -16.75
N ALA A 280 12.58 -21.93 -17.73
CA ALA A 280 13.25 -20.84 -18.43
C ALA A 280 13.45 -19.59 -17.54
N SER A 281 12.49 -19.31 -16.66
CA SER A 281 12.53 -18.12 -15.78
C SER A 281 13.19 -18.38 -14.42
N GLY A 282 13.44 -19.64 -14.06
CA GLY A 282 13.87 -20.02 -12.71
C GLY A 282 12.85 -19.68 -11.61
N CYS A 283 11.60 -19.38 -11.98
CA CYS A 283 10.54 -19.00 -11.07
C CYS A 283 9.59 -20.15 -10.79
N ARG A 284 8.96 -20.10 -9.62
CA ARG A 284 7.80 -20.91 -9.27
C ARG A 284 6.53 -20.23 -9.76
N ILE A 285 5.74 -20.92 -10.57
CA ILE A 285 4.47 -20.39 -11.12
C ILE A 285 3.29 -21.23 -10.64
N LYS A 286 2.35 -20.66 -9.88
CA LYS A 286 1.15 -21.35 -9.39
C LYS A 286 -0.08 -20.75 -10.04
N VAL A 287 -0.97 -21.58 -10.58
CA VAL A 287 -2.26 -21.14 -11.13
C VAL A 287 -3.35 -21.47 -10.12
N SER A 288 -4.31 -20.56 -9.89
CA SER A 288 -5.47 -20.82 -9.02
C SER A 288 -6.30 -21.98 -9.54
N ASP A 289 -7.06 -22.64 -8.67
CA ASP A 289 -7.93 -23.74 -9.05
C ASP A 289 -9.09 -23.27 -9.95
N ARG A 290 -9.79 -24.22 -10.59
CA ARG A 290 -10.88 -23.92 -11.54
C ARG A 290 -12.08 -23.20 -10.92
N ASP A 291 -12.18 -23.17 -9.59
CA ASP A 291 -13.26 -22.49 -8.86
C ASP A 291 -12.73 -21.30 -8.02
N ASP A 292 -11.43 -20.97 -8.14
CA ASP A 292 -10.79 -19.83 -7.47
C ASP A 292 -10.55 -18.70 -8.50
N PHE A 293 -11.65 -18.04 -8.86
CA PHE A 293 -11.68 -16.86 -9.70
C PHE A 293 -11.55 -15.57 -8.89
N PHE A 294 -11.34 -14.46 -9.58
CA PHE A 294 -11.51 -13.14 -8.97
C PHE A 294 -13.01 -12.82 -8.82
N GLU A 295 -13.43 -12.33 -7.65
CA GLU A 295 -14.85 -12.11 -7.33
C GLU A 295 -15.55 -11.25 -8.39
N GLY A 296 -16.67 -11.74 -8.92
CA GLY A 296 -17.42 -11.07 -10.00
C GLY A 296 -16.83 -11.23 -11.41
N THR A 297 -15.79 -12.05 -11.59
CA THR A 297 -15.16 -12.31 -12.90
C THR A 297 -14.91 -13.79 -13.15
N THR A 298 -14.53 -14.13 -14.38
CA THR A 298 -14.03 -15.46 -14.78
C THR A 298 -12.50 -15.45 -14.98
N ASN A 299 -11.78 -14.52 -14.36
CA ASN A 299 -10.32 -14.43 -14.49
C ASN A 299 -9.63 -15.36 -13.48
N ARG A 300 -8.69 -16.16 -13.98
CA ARG A 300 -7.81 -17.03 -13.19
C ARG A 300 -6.59 -16.26 -12.70
N LYS A 301 -6.12 -16.62 -11.51
CA LYS A 301 -5.00 -15.98 -10.82
C LYS A 301 -3.74 -16.79 -11.11
N VAL A 302 -2.71 -16.17 -11.67
CA VAL A 302 -1.40 -16.79 -11.91
C VAL A 302 -0.36 -16.10 -11.05
N PHE A 303 0.21 -16.84 -10.12
CA PHE A 303 1.22 -16.39 -9.18
C PHE A 303 2.61 -16.76 -9.71
N ILE A 304 3.50 -15.79 -9.80
CA ILE A 304 4.91 -15.97 -10.16
C ILE A 304 5.75 -15.63 -8.94
N THR A 305 6.71 -16.46 -8.56
CA THR A 305 7.59 -16.23 -7.40
C THR A 305 9.01 -16.64 -7.74
N GLY A 306 9.99 -15.76 -7.53
CA GLY A 306 11.39 -16.03 -7.81
C GLY A 306 12.24 -14.77 -7.78
N ALA A 307 13.47 -14.85 -8.28
CA ALA A 307 14.34 -13.67 -8.40
C ALA A 307 13.71 -12.59 -9.29
N GLN A 308 13.96 -11.31 -9.02
CA GLN A 308 13.38 -10.19 -9.77
C GLN A 308 13.54 -10.35 -11.30
N GLU A 309 14.73 -10.70 -11.79
CA GLU A 309 14.99 -10.94 -13.21
C GLU A 309 14.17 -12.13 -13.75
N GLY A 310 14.05 -13.19 -12.95
CA GLY A 310 13.24 -14.36 -13.29
C GLY A 310 11.75 -14.01 -13.38
N VAL A 311 11.23 -13.22 -12.44
CA VAL A 311 9.82 -12.81 -12.41
C VAL A 311 9.49 -11.96 -13.65
N GLN A 312 10.39 -11.06 -14.04
CA GLN A 312 10.26 -10.27 -15.26
C GLN A 312 10.25 -11.16 -16.50
N MET A 313 11.16 -12.12 -16.59
CA MET A 313 11.22 -13.10 -17.68
C MET A 313 9.93 -13.93 -17.77
N ALA A 314 9.45 -14.45 -16.64
CA ALA A 314 8.22 -15.23 -16.56
C ALA A 314 7.00 -14.41 -17.04
N ASN A 315 6.89 -13.15 -16.62
CA ASN A 315 5.80 -12.27 -17.00
C ASN A 315 5.84 -11.92 -18.50
N TYR A 316 7.03 -11.69 -19.06
CA TYR A 316 7.22 -11.49 -20.49
C TYR A 316 6.76 -12.71 -21.30
N LEU A 317 7.22 -13.91 -20.93
CA LEU A 317 6.88 -15.16 -21.60
C LEU A 317 5.38 -15.45 -21.53
N LEU A 318 4.74 -15.22 -20.38
CA LEU A 318 3.30 -15.36 -20.22
C LEU A 318 2.54 -14.39 -21.13
N THR A 319 2.94 -13.13 -21.15
CA THR A 319 2.32 -12.09 -21.98
C THR A 319 2.44 -12.44 -23.47
N GLN A 320 3.64 -12.84 -23.93
CA GLN A 320 3.85 -13.27 -25.32
C GLN A 320 2.95 -14.46 -25.69
N LYS A 321 2.82 -15.44 -24.80
CA LYS A 321 1.93 -16.60 -25.02
C LYS A 321 0.48 -16.16 -25.13
N ILE A 322 0.01 -15.34 -24.20
CA ILE A 322 -1.37 -14.80 -24.22
C ILE A 322 -1.63 -14.06 -25.52
N SER A 323 -0.76 -13.13 -25.93
CA SER A 323 -0.91 -12.37 -27.17
C SER A 323 -0.94 -13.26 -28.41
N ALA A 324 -0.08 -14.28 -28.48
CA ALA A 324 -0.07 -15.23 -29.59
C ALA A 324 -1.37 -16.03 -29.67
N ILE A 325 -1.92 -16.46 -28.53
CA ILE A 325 -3.19 -17.18 -28.45
C ILE A 325 -4.36 -16.26 -28.85
N THR A 326 -4.39 -15.02 -28.37
CA THR A 326 -5.43 -14.04 -28.72
C THR A 326 -5.48 -13.78 -30.22
N LEU A 327 -4.32 -13.65 -30.87
CA LEU A 327 -4.23 -13.48 -32.33
C LEU A 327 -4.70 -14.72 -33.10
N GLN A 328 -4.40 -15.93 -32.62
CA GLN A 328 -4.88 -17.17 -33.24
C GLN A 328 -6.40 -17.35 -33.11
N SER A 329 -6.99 -16.94 -31.98
CA SER A 329 -8.45 -17.01 -31.77
C SER A 329 -9.25 -16.04 -32.63
N GLN A 330 -8.67 -14.90 -33.06
CA GLN A 330 -9.33 -13.95 -33.97
C GLN A 330 -9.30 -14.40 -35.44
N GLY A 331 -8.31 -15.20 -35.84
CA GLY A 331 -8.19 -15.73 -37.20
C GLY A 331 -9.21 -16.83 -37.55
N GLN A 332 -9.86 -17.44 -36.57
CA GLN A 332 -10.82 -18.55 -36.78
C GLN A 332 -12.28 -18.12 -36.94
N GLN A 333 -12.62 -16.84 -36.73
CA GLN A 333 -14.01 -16.35 -36.87
C GLN A 333 -14.39 -15.83 -38.27
N HIS A 334 -13.46 -15.71 -39.23
CA HIS A 334 -13.75 -15.23 -40.59
C HIS A 334 -13.76 -16.33 -41.66
N GLY A 335 -13.80 -17.60 -41.25
CA GLY A 335 -13.64 -18.75 -42.14
C GLY A 335 -14.88 -19.62 -42.32
N TYR A 336 -16.09 -19.06 -42.37
CA TYR A 336 -17.27 -19.74 -42.92
C TYR A 336 -18.26 -18.69 -43.47
N GLN A 337 -18.09 -18.34 -44.75
CA GLN A 337 -19.20 -18.02 -45.64
C GLN A 337 -19.29 -19.14 -46.68
#